data_AF-A0A2V7D8K2-F1
#
_entry.id   AF-A0A2V7D8K2-F1
#
_cell.length_a   1.000
_cell.length_b   1.000
_cell.length_c   1.000
_cell.angle_alpha   90.00
_cell.angle_beta   90.00
_cell.angle_gamma   90.00
#
_symmetry.space_group_name_H-M   'P 1'
#
loop_
_entity.id
_entity.type
_entity.pdbx_description
1 polymer ?
#
loop_
_entity_poly.entity_id
_entity_poly.type
_entity_poly.pdbx_seq_one_letter_code
_entity_poly.pdbx_strand_id
1 'polypeptide(L)'
;MGSAKVEAQQNARVALDLMIRELRSATSVTATAAGDLTFVDQNGVTLRYNLNGTALQRTENGVVSILIGGVQSLALTYRDSNGAVTGAPANVANIMIAITTQPQAANPCAASALNQKMIVQDQVRLRNML
;
A
#
# COMPACT_ATOMS: atom_id res chain seq x y z
N MET A 1 -11.32 23.48 6.29
CA MET A 1 -9.97 22.92 6.06
C MET A 1 -9.67 21.66 6.89
N GLY A 2 -10.40 21.36 7.97
CA GLY A 2 -10.18 20.12 8.76
C GLY A 2 -10.76 18.84 8.15
N SER A 3 -11.86 18.91 7.39
CA SER A 3 -12.54 17.74 6.81
C SER A 3 -11.69 16.99 5.79
N ALA A 4 -11.16 17.68 4.77
CA ALA A 4 -10.34 17.07 3.72
C ALA A 4 -9.07 16.37 4.26
N LYS A 5 -8.51 16.90 5.36
CA LYS A 5 -7.41 16.26 6.08
C LYS A 5 -7.88 14.96 6.72
N VAL A 6 -8.95 15.01 7.52
CA VAL A 6 -9.47 13.84 8.23
C VAL A 6 -9.89 12.75 7.24
N GLU A 7 -10.48 13.12 6.11
CA GLU A 7 -10.85 12.19 5.02
C GLU A 7 -9.61 11.52 4.41
N ALA A 8 -8.58 12.28 4.02
CA ALA A 8 -7.35 11.70 3.47
C ALA A 8 -6.65 10.76 4.48
N GLN A 9 -6.71 11.10 5.78
CA GLN A 9 -6.14 10.27 6.83
C GLN A 9 -6.94 8.99 7.08
N GLN A 10 -8.27 9.09 7.12
CA GLN A 10 -9.16 7.96 7.33
C GLN A 10 -9.10 7.01 6.13
N ASN A 11 -9.09 7.54 4.92
CA ASN A 11 -8.97 6.77 3.69
C ASN A 11 -7.63 6.02 3.63
N ALA A 12 -6.53 6.66 4.04
CA ALA A 12 -5.23 6.00 4.11
C ALA A 12 -5.20 4.82 5.09
N ARG A 13 -5.87 4.95 6.24
CA ARG A 13 -5.98 3.85 7.21
C ARG A 13 -6.83 2.70 6.68
N VAL A 14 -7.97 3.00 6.04
CA VAL A 14 -8.83 1.99 5.40
C VAL A 14 -8.09 1.26 4.29
N ALA A 15 -7.35 1.99 3.45
CA ALA A 15 -6.53 1.41 2.39
C ALA A 15 -5.46 0.45 2.93
N LEU A 16 -4.77 0.86 4.00
CA LEU A 16 -3.76 0.04 4.64
C LEU A 16 -4.37 -1.23 5.26
N ASP A 17 -5.50 -1.11 5.96
CA ASP A 17 -6.18 -2.27 6.57
C ASP A 17 -6.63 -3.29 5.51
N LEU A 18 -7.21 -2.81 4.40
CA LEU A 18 -7.58 -3.66 3.27
C LEU A 18 -6.35 -4.38 2.69
N MET A 19 -5.26 -3.64 2.41
CA MET A 19 -4.03 -4.21 1.85
C MET A 19 -3.45 -5.28 2.77
N ILE A 20 -3.41 -5.04 4.08
CA ILE A 20 -2.93 -6.02 5.05
C ILE A 20 -3.85 -7.25 5.07
N ARG A 21 -5.17 -7.05 5.10
CA ARG A 21 -6.13 -8.15 5.10
C ARG A 21 -5.93 -9.07 3.90
N GLU A 22 -5.74 -8.51 2.72
CA GLU A 22 -5.51 -9.29 1.51
C GLU A 22 -4.14 -9.97 1.51
N LEU A 23 -3.11 -9.31 2.02
CA LEU A 23 -1.79 -9.92 2.18
C LEU A 23 -1.77 -11.07 3.19
N ARG A 24 -2.64 -11.03 4.21
CA ARG A 24 -2.81 -12.17 5.13
C ARG A 24 -3.37 -13.41 4.41
N SER A 25 -4.11 -13.24 3.32
CA SER A 25 -4.59 -14.33 2.47
C SER A 25 -3.65 -14.69 1.31
N ALA A 26 -2.52 -14.00 1.17
CA ALA A 26 -1.58 -14.26 0.08
C ALA A 26 -0.96 -15.66 0.19
N THR A 27 -0.99 -16.41 -0.90
CA THR A 27 -0.37 -17.74 -1.04
C THR A 27 0.96 -17.68 -1.80
N SER A 28 1.14 -16.69 -2.67
CA SER A 28 2.40 -16.47 -3.37
C SER A 28 2.61 -15.00 -3.71
N VAL A 29 3.84 -14.51 -3.60
CA VAL A 29 4.26 -13.21 -4.13
C VAL A 29 4.89 -13.45 -5.49
N THR A 30 4.37 -12.79 -6.52
CA THR A 30 4.79 -13.02 -7.92
C THR A 30 5.65 -11.89 -8.47
N ALA A 31 5.51 -10.67 -7.95
CA ALA A 31 6.38 -9.56 -8.29
C ALA A 31 6.58 -8.61 -7.10
N THR A 32 7.80 -8.12 -6.97
CA THR A 32 8.20 -7.14 -5.97
C THR A 32 9.02 -6.03 -6.60
N ALA A 33 8.68 -4.79 -6.31
CA ALA A 33 9.49 -3.62 -6.64
C ALA A 33 9.23 -2.50 -5.62
N ALA A 34 10.00 -1.42 -5.70
CA ALA A 34 9.78 -0.27 -4.83
C ALA A 34 8.38 0.32 -5.10
N GLY A 35 7.47 0.20 -4.13
CA GLY A 35 6.11 0.72 -4.23
C GLY A 35 5.21 -0.03 -5.23
N ASP A 36 5.58 -1.25 -5.61
CA ASP A 36 4.76 -2.12 -6.47
C ASP A 36 4.86 -3.58 -6.01
N LEU A 37 3.72 -4.18 -5.71
CA LEU A 37 3.63 -5.55 -5.20
C LEU A 37 2.52 -6.29 -5.93
N THR A 38 2.83 -7.46 -6.46
CA THR A 38 1.84 -8.41 -7.01
C THR A 38 1.91 -9.73 -6.26
N PHE A 39 0.74 -10.26 -5.89
CA PHE A 39 0.58 -11.54 -5.21
C PHE A 39 -0.70 -12.24 -5.63
N VAL A 40 -0.79 -13.53 -5.32
CA VAL A 40 -1.99 -14.34 -5.50
C VAL A 40 -2.56 -14.68 -4.12
N ASP A 41 -3.87 -14.56 -3.96
CA ASP A 41 -4.56 -14.93 -2.72
C ASP A 41 -4.91 -16.42 -2.65
N GLN A 42 -5.53 -16.85 -1.55
CA GLN A 42 -5.99 -18.22 -1.34
C GLN A 42 -7.11 -18.69 -2.30
N ASN A 43 -7.76 -17.76 -2.99
CA ASN A 43 -8.81 -18.02 -3.98
C ASN A 43 -8.27 -18.04 -5.41
N GLY A 44 -6.95 -17.83 -5.61
CA GLY A 44 -6.32 -17.72 -6.92
C GLY A 44 -6.47 -16.35 -7.58
N VAL A 45 -6.94 -15.34 -6.84
CA VAL A 45 -7.09 -13.97 -7.34
C VAL A 45 -5.73 -13.29 -7.37
N THR A 46 -5.36 -12.72 -8.50
CA THR A 46 -4.14 -11.92 -8.64
C THR A 46 -4.43 -10.48 -8.24
N LEU A 47 -3.70 -10.00 -7.23
CA LEU A 47 -3.80 -8.65 -6.71
C LEU A 47 -2.48 -7.91 -6.94
N ARG A 48 -2.58 -6.66 -7.39
CA ARG A 48 -1.44 -5.75 -7.50
C ARG A 48 -1.74 -4.41 -6.84
N TYR A 49 -0.80 -3.96 -6.03
CA TYR A 49 -0.81 -2.64 -5.40
C TYR A 49 0.36 -1.82 -5.94
N ASN A 50 0.07 -0.66 -6.50
CA ASN A 50 1.08 0.25 -7.02
C ASN A 50 0.65 1.72 -6.85
N LEU A 51 1.62 2.62 -6.82
CA LEU A 51 1.37 4.05 -6.86
C LEU A 51 1.45 4.56 -8.31
N ASN A 52 0.40 5.23 -8.78
CA ASN A 52 0.37 5.90 -10.08
C ASN A 52 0.11 7.40 -9.89
N GLY A 53 1.13 8.23 -10.04
CA GLY A 53 1.07 9.63 -9.63
C GLY A 53 0.80 9.73 -8.13
N THR A 54 -0.34 10.30 -7.76
CA THR A 54 -0.81 10.38 -6.35
C THR A 54 -1.93 9.39 -6.02
N ALA A 55 -2.26 8.49 -6.94
CA ALA A 55 -3.33 7.51 -6.77
C ALA A 55 -2.73 6.15 -6.40
N LEU A 56 -3.06 5.67 -5.20
CA LEU A 56 -2.81 4.27 -4.84
C LEU A 56 -3.84 3.41 -5.57
N GLN A 57 -3.34 2.53 -6.44
CA GLN A 57 -4.15 1.65 -7.25
C GLN A 57 -4.15 0.25 -6.64
N ARG A 58 -5.31 -0.39 -6.73
CA ARG A 58 -5.50 -1.82 -6.49
C ARG A 58 -6.00 -2.43 -7.80
N THR A 59 -5.24 -3.38 -8.33
CA THR A 59 -5.62 -4.14 -9.51
C THR A 59 -6.03 -5.54 -9.07
N GLU A 60 -7.22 -5.98 -9.44
CA GLU A 60 -7.74 -7.32 -9.17
C GLU A 60 -7.99 -8.03 -10.50
N ASN A 61 -7.29 -9.13 -10.75
CA ASN A 61 -7.39 -9.90 -12.00
C ASN A 61 -7.32 -9.02 -13.26
N GLY A 62 -6.44 -8.00 -13.24
CA GLY A 62 -6.24 -7.06 -14.34
C GLY A 62 -7.17 -5.85 -14.35
N VAL A 63 -8.19 -5.78 -13.48
CA VAL A 63 -9.10 -4.65 -13.36
C VAL A 63 -8.55 -3.65 -12.35
N VAL A 64 -8.19 -2.45 -12.82
CA VAL A 64 -7.60 -1.39 -11.99
C VAL A 64 -8.69 -0.54 -11.34
N SER A 65 -8.60 -0.35 -10.02
CA SER A 65 -9.40 0.60 -9.25
C SER A 65 -8.50 1.56 -8.46
N ILE A 66 -8.93 2.81 -8.31
CA ILE A 66 -8.27 3.75 -7.40
C ILE A 66 -8.74 3.44 -5.98
N LEU A 67 -7.82 3.02 -5.12
CA LEU A 67 -8.12 2.77 -3.72
C LEU A 67 -8.22 4.09 -2.95
N ILE A 68 -7.20 4.96 -3.10
CA ILE A 68 -7.18 6.31 -2.52
C ILE A 68 -6.36 7.28 -3.39
N GLY A 69 -6.69 8.56 -3.32
CA GLY A 69 -5.88 9.67 -3.85
C GLY A 69 -5.03 10.35 -2.77
N GLY A 70 -4.22 11.35 -3.16
CA GLY A 70 -3.41 12.15 -2.23
C GLY A 70 -2.26 11.38 -1.57
N VAL A 71 -1.84 10.27 -2.17
CA VAL A 71 -0.69 9.48 -1.70
C VAL A 71 0.59 10.04 -2.30
N GLN A 72 1.49 10.50 -1.44
CA GLN A 72 2.79 11.04 -1.84
C GLN A 72 3.85 9.95 -2.00
N SER A 73 3.72 8.85 -1.26
CA SER A 73 4.65 7.72 -1.34
C SER A 73 4.00 6.44 -0.81
N LEU A 74 4.28 5.34 -1.51
CA LEU A 74 4.07 3.97 -1.04
C LEU A 74 5.45 3.32 -0.90
N ALA A 75 5.87 3.03 0.33
CA ALA A 75 7.12 2.34 0.60
C ALA A 75 6.82 0.90 1.01
N LEU A 76 7.45 -0.05 0.30
CA LEU A 76 7.34 -1.48 0.54
C LEU A 76 8.74 -2.02 0.84
N THR A 77 8.90 -2.63 2.01
CA THR A 77 10.14 -3.33 2.39
C THR A 77 9.83 -4.81 2.54
N TYR A 78 10.45 -5.63 1.69
CA TYR A 78 10.30 -7.07 1.69
C TYR A 78 11.42 -7.71 2.47
N ARG A 79 11.08 -8.66 3.35
CA ARG A 79 12.02 -9.43 4.14
C ARG A 79 11.75 -10.92 4.04
N ASP A 80 12.81 -11.69 4.08
CA ASP A 80 12.73 -13.14 4.14
C ASP A 80 12.34 -13.66 5.53
N SER A 81 12.33 -14.99 5.68
CA SER A 81 12.02 -15.67 6.94
C SER A 81 13.05 -15.43 8.05
N ASN A 82 14.27 -15.04 7.69
CA ASN A 82 15.34 -14.68 8.62
C ASN A 82 15.33 -13.18 8.98
N GLY A 83 14.45 -12.38 8.33
CA GLY A 83 14.35 -10.95 8.51
C GLY A 83 15.31 -10.12 7.65
N ALA A 84 16.06 -10.74 6.74
CA ALA A 84 16.93 -10.04 5.80
C ALA A 84 16.11 -9.42 4.66
N VAL A 85 16.51 -8.24 4.18
CA VAL A 85 15.84 -7.61 3.03
C VAL A 85 16.07 -8.46 1.78
N THR A 86 15.00 -8.70 1.03
CA THR A 86 15.05 -9.52 -0.20
C THR A 86 14.36 -8.81 -1.36
N GLY A 87 14.89 -8.98 -2.57
CA GLY A 87 14.20 -8.60 -3.82
C GLY A 87 13.63 -9.80 -4.58
N ALA A 88 13.80 -11.02 -4.05
CA ALA A 88 13.31 -12.24 -4.67
C ALA A 88 11.87 -12.52 -4.19
N PRO A 89 10.86 -12.50 -5.07
CA PRO A 89 9.45 -12.70 -4.70
C PRO A 89 9.21 -14.00 -3.92
N ALA A 90 9.84 -15.09 -4.36
CA ALA A 90 9.71 -16.41 -3.73
C ALA A 90 10.22 -16.46 -2.28
N ASN A 91 11.10 -15.54 -1.89
CA ASN A 91 11.69 -15.52 -0.55
C ASN A 91 10.96 -14.58 0.41
N VAL A 92 9.96 -13.82 -0.04
CA VAL A 92 9.28 -12.82 0.80
C VAL A 92 8.47 -13.53 1.88
N ALA A 93 8.72 -13.23 3.15
CA ALA A 93 7.95 -13.74 4.29
C ALA A 93 7.30 -12.63 5.12
N ASN A 94 7.89 -11.44 5.12
CA ASN A 94 7.37 -10.26 5.82
C ASN A 94 7.41 -9.05 4.91
N ILE A 95 6.38 -8.21 4.99
CA ILE A 95 6.29 -6.96 4.23
C ILE A 95 5.98 -5.84 5.21
N MET A 96 6.83 -4.82 5.22
CA MET A 96 6.53 -3.55 5.88
C MET A 96 5.97 -2.59 4.83
N ILE A 97 4.85 -1.97 5.14
CA ILE A 97 4.10 -1.09 4.26
C ILE A 97 4.02 0.26 4.93
N ALA A 98 4.47 1.32 4.27
CA ALA A 98 4.25 2.68 4.72
C ALA A 98 3.59 3.50 3.61
N ILE A 99 2.46 4.12 3.93
CA ILE A 99 1.74 5.04 3.06
C ILE A 99 1.92 6.44 3.61
N THR A 100 2.50 7.33 2.81
CA THR A 100 2.58 8.75 3.13
C THR A 100 1.51 9.49 2.35
N THR A 101 0.59 10.18 3.04
CA THR A 101 -0.42 11.04 2.41
C THR A 101 -0.21 12.50 2.74
N GLN A 102 -0.76 13.35 1.89
CA GLN A 102 -0.82 14.80 2.11
C GLN A 102 -2.21 15.29 1.72
N PRO A 103 -2.85 16.17 2.51
CA PRO A 103 -4.09 16.80 2.13
C PRO A 103 -3.93 17.50 0.77
N GLN A 104 -4.78 17.15 -0.19
CA GLN A 104 -4.82 17.84 -1.47
C GLN A 104 -5.51 19.20 -1.24
N ALA A 105 -4.79 20.29 -1.42
CA ALA A 105 -5.37 21.62 -1.25
C ALA A 105 -6.42 21.87 -2.33
N ALA A 106 -7.68 22.06 -1.93
CA ALA A 106 -8.75 22.44 -2.85
C ALA A 106 -8.55 23.84 -3.45
N ASN A 107 -7.76 24.70 -2.79
CA ASN A 107 -7.42 26.04 -3.26
C ASN A 107 -5.94 26.38 -2.96
N PRO A 108 -5.25 27.14 -3.83
CA PRO A 108 -3.83 27.48 -3.69
C PRO A 108 -3.50 28.35 -2.45
N CYS A 109 -4.47 29.04 -1.85
CA CYS A 109 -4.26 29.78 -0.59
C CYS A 109 -4.19 28.89 0.67
N ALA A 110 -4.35 27.56 0.53
CA ALA A 110 -4.29 26.60 1.63
C ALA A 110 -2.89 25.99 1.82
N ALA A 111 -1.82 26.76 1.56
CA ALA A 111 -0.43 26.28 1.59
C ALA A 111 -0.06 25.52 2.89
N SER A 112 -0.61 25.92 4.04
CA SER A 112 -0.39 25.24 5.32
C SER A 112 -0.98 23.82 5.41
N ALA A 113 -1.93 23.46 4.53
CA ALA A 113 -2.46 22.10 4.43
C ALA A 113 -1.53 21.17 3.63
N LEU A 114 -0.74 21.73 2.69
CA LEU A 114 0.25 20.98 1.90
C LEU A 114 1.48 20.60 2.73
N ASN A 115 1.75 21.29 3.84
CA ASN A 115 2.89 20.95 4.69
C ASN A 115 2.58 19.81 5.69
N GLN A 116 1.35 19.30 5.72
CA GLN A 116 0.92 18.28 6.67
C GLN A 116 1.01 16.88 6.05
N LYS A 117 2.20 16.28 6.12
CA LYS A 117 2.39 14.88 5.73
C LYS A 117 1.96 13.96 6.87
N MET A 118 1.24 12.89 6.54
CA MET A 118 0.92 11.81 7.47
C MET A 118 1.53 10.51 6.94
N ILE A 119 2.12 9.72 7.84
CA ILE A 119 2.61 8.39 7.53
C ILE A 119 1.74 7.39 8.29
N VAL A 120 1.15 6.42 7.59
CA VAL A 120 0.54 5.23 8.19
C VAL A 120 1.40 4.04 7.82
N GLN A 121 1.82 3.25 8.80
CA GLN A 121 2.71 2.13 8.58
C GLN A 121 2.20 0.89 9.32
N ASP A 122 2.37 -0.27 8.71
CA ASP A 122 2.17 -1.57 9.36
C ASP A 122 3.11 -2.62 8.77
N GLN A 123 3.16 -3.78 9.43
CA GLN A 123 3.88 -4.97 9.00
C GLN A 123 2.94 -6.17 8.91
N VAL A 124 3.06 -6.91 7.81
CA VAL A 124 2.35 -8.17 7.60
C VAL A 124 3.33 -9.32 7.44
N ARG A 125 3.04 -10.44 8.12
CA ARG A 125 3.71 -11.73 7.91
C ARG A 125 2.82 -12.59 7.02
N LEU A 126 3.39 -13.10 5.94
CA LEU A 126 2.71 -13.98 5.00
C LEU A 126 2.71 -15.40 5.58
N ARG A 127 1.51 -15.92 5.90
CA ARG A 127 1.37 -17.20 6.64
C ARG A 127 1.00 -18.37 5.74
N ASN A 128 0.47 -18.11 4.54
CA ASN A 128 -0.05 -19.14 3.65
C ASN A 128 0.93 -19.46 2.50
N MET A 129 2.21 -19.10 2.65
CA MET A 129 3.24 -19.42 1.67
C MET A 129 3.75 -20.84 1.92
N LEU A 130 3.49 -21.73 0.95
CA LEU A 130 3.89 -23.15 0.93
C LEU A 130 5.23 -23.34 0.24
#